data_AF-A0A954K650-F1
#
_entry.id   AF-A0A954K650-F1
#
_cell.length_a   1.000
_cell.length_b   1.000
_cell.length_c   1.000
_cell.angle_alpha   90.00
_cell.angle_beta   90.00
_cell.angle_gamma   90.00
#
_symmetry.space_group_name_H-M   'P 1'
#
loop_
_entity.id
_entity.type
_entity.pdbx_description
1 polymer ?
#
loop_
_entity_poly.entity_id
_entity_poly.type
_entity_poly.pdbx_seq_one_letter_code
_entity_poly.pdbx_strand_id
1 'polypeptide(L)' 'MGYQFKQQESLASGVRRIAGEQLSQAIQILQDPEQNRHYAIHEVRKRFKKLRGLVRLVRSGLGD' A
#
# COMPACT_ATOMS: atom_id res chain seq x y z
N MET A 1 5.57 -10.25 6.10
CA MET A 1 4.84 -10.17 4.80
C MET A 1 5.58 -9.21 3.88
N GLY A 2 5.98 -9.70 2.70
CA GLY A 2 6.60 -8.91 1.64
C GLY A 2 5.60 -8.48 0.56
N TYR A 3 6.06 -7.69 -0.40
CA TYR A 3 5.31 -7.41 -1.63
C TYR A 3 5.28 -8.67 -2.49
N GLN A 4 4.12 -9.00 -3.05
CA GLN A 4 3.95 -10.19 -3.88
C GLN A 4 3.45 -9.80 -5.27
N PHE A 5 4.27 -10.12 -6.27
CA PHE A 5 3.91 -9.99 -7.67
C PHE A 5 3.36 -11.32 -8.19
N LYS A 6 2.40 -11.24 -9.11
CA LYS A 6 1.82 -12.38 -9.82
C LYS A 6 2.71 -12.76 -11.00
N GLN A 7 2.76 -14.04 -11.32
CA GLN A 7 3.41 -14.47 -12.56
C GLN A 7 2.67 -13.87 -13.76
N GLN A 8 3.42 -13.49 -14.80
CA GLN A 8 2.92 -12.90 -16.04
C GLN A 8 2.27 -11.51 -15.90
N GLU A 9 2.28 -10.88 -14.73
CA GLU A 9 1.90 -9.46 -14.61
C GLU A 9 3.07 -8.54 -14.94
N SER A 10 2.80 -7.41 -15.60
CA SER A 10 3.84 -6.39 -15.80
C SER A 10 4.20 -5.73 -14.47
N LEU A 11 5.46 -5.31 -14.32
CA LEU A 11 5.94 -4.62 -13.11
C LEU A 11 5.06 -3.40 -12.77
N ALA A 12 4.72 -2.58 -13.76
CA ALA A 12 3.88 -1.40 -13.57
C ALA A 12 2.47 -1.78 -13.09
N SER A 13 1.87 -2.84 -13.63
CA SER A 13 0.56 -3.33 -13.19
C SER A 13 0.62 -3.83 -11.74
N GLY A 14 1.62 -4.65 -11.41
CA GLY A 14 1.83 -5.17 -10.07
C GLY A 14 2.05 -4.07 -9.03
N VAL A 15 2.86 -3.06 -9.34
CA VAL A 15 3.09 -1.90 -8.45
C VAL A 15 1.79 -1.15 -8.18
N ARG A 16 1.00 -0.84 -9.23
CA ARG A 16 -0.28 -0.15 -9.06
C ARG A 16 -1.27 -0.98 -8.24
N ARG A 17 -1.33 -2.29 -8.50
CA ARG A 17 -2.18 -3.21 -7.73
C ARG A 17 -1.81 -3.22 -6.25
N ILE A 18 -0.54 -3.42 -5.92
CA ILE A 18 -0.08 -3.48 -4.52
C ILE A 18 -0.29 -2.13 -3.83
N ALA A 19 -0.05 -1.02 -4.52
CA ALA A 19 -0.32 0.31 -3.99
C ALA A 19 -1.82 0.51 -3.72
N GLY A 20 -2.67 0.13 -4.69
CA GLY A 20 -4.12 0.15 -4.55
C GLY A 20 -4.61 -0.67 -3.37
N GLU A 21 -4.09 -1.88 -3.18
CA GLU A 21 -4.43 -2.73 -2.02
C GLU A 21 -4.10 -2.06 -0.67
N GLN A 22 -2.95 -1.38 -0.55
CA GLN A 22 -2.62 -0.66 0.68
C GLN A 22 -3.55 0.55 0.91
N LEU A 23 -3.91 1.26 -0.15
CA LEU A 23 -4.82 2.41 -0.08
C LEU A 23 -6.25 1.98 0.26
N SER A 24 -6.78 0.97 -0.42
CA SER A 24 -8.12 0.42 -0.15
C SER A 24 -8.23 -0.06 1.30
N GLN A 25 -7.22 -0.76 1.81
CA GLN A 25 -7.19 -1.17 3.23
C GLN A 25 -7.15 0.03 4.18
N ALA A 26 -6.37 1.07 3.88
CA ALA A 26 -6.34 2.28 4.70
C ALA A 26 -7.70 2.99 4.71
N ILE A 27 -8.38 3.07 3.56
CA ILE A 27 -9.72 3.66 3.43
C ILE A 27 -10.73 2.84 4.25
N GLN A 28 -10.73 1.52 4.12
CA GLN A 28 -11.63 0.63 4.89
C GLN A 28 -11.47 0.84 6.40
N ILE A 29 -10.23 0.92 6.90
CA ILE A 29 -9.94 1.18 8.32
C ILE A 29 -10.49 2.53 8.77
N LEU A 30 -10.42 3.57 7.92
CA LEU A 30 -10.90 4.91 8.25
C LEU A 30 -12.42 5.04 8.16
N GLN A 31 -13.08 4.18 7.39
CA GLN A 31 -14.53 4.18 7.21
C GLN A 31 -15.27 3.35 8.25
N ASP A 32 -14.57 2.52 9.02
CA ASP A 32 -15.17 1.72 10.08
C ASP A 32 -15.49 2.59 11.31
N PRO A 33 -16.79 2.83 11.62
CA PRO A 33 -17.19 3.68 12.73
C PRO A 33 -16.94 3.06 14.11
N GLU A 34 -16.86 1.73 14.18
CA GLU A 34 -16.61 0.99 15.43
C GLU A 34 -15.11 0.88 15.74
N GLN A 35 -14.26 1.26 14.77
CA GLN A 35 -12.83 1.13 14.92
C GLN A 35 -12.25 2.16 15.90
N ASN A 36 -11.53 1.66 16.91
CA ASN A 36 -10.76 2.52 17.81
C ASN A 36 -9.81 3.45 17.03
N ARG A 37 -9.90 4.76 17.29
CA ARG A 37 -9.14 5.81 16.60
C ARG A 37 -7.62 5.63 16.66
N HIS A 38 -7.07 5.25 17.81
CA HIS A 38 -5.62 5.05 17.95
C HIS A 38 -5.13 3.87 17.11
N TYR A 39 -5.89 2.78 17.12
CA TYR A 39 -5.62 1.63 16.28
C TYR A 39 -5.73 1.99 14.79
N ALA A 40 -6.79 2.70 14.39
CA ALA A 40 -7.00 3.13 13.00
C ALA A 40 -5.79 3.95 12.49
N ILE A 41 -5.36 4.95 13.26
CA ILE A 41 -4.18 5.77 12.93
C ILE A 41 -2.93 4.89 12.80
N HIS A 42 -2.71 3.96 13.73
CA HIS A 42 -1.56 3.07 13.70
C HIS A 42 -1.52 2.23 12.42
N GLU A 43 -2.63 1.56 12.09
CA GLU A 43 -2.69 0.69 10.93
C GLU A 43 -2.63 1.47 9.62
N VAL A 44 -3.27 2.64 9.52
CA VAL A 44 -3.13 3.52 8.36
C VAL A 44 -1.66 3.94 8.18
N ARG A 45 -0.97 4.39 9.24
CA ARG A 45 0.46 4.74 9.15
C ARG A 45 1.31 3.57 8.68
N LYS A 46 0.98 2.34 9.07
CA LYS A 46 1.66 1.13 8.61
C LYS A 46 1.45 0.88 7.11
N ARG A 47 0.23 1.12 6.57
CA ARG A 47 -0.02 1.07 5.12
C ARG A 47 0.79 2.12 4.36
N PHE A 48 0.86 3.35 4.86
CA PHE A 48 1.69 4.40 4.26
C PHE A 48 3.19 4.11 4.31
N LYS A 49 3.69 3.49 5.40
CA LYS A 49 5.09 3.02 5.48
C LYS A 49 5.39 1.98 4.38
N LYS A 50 4.46 1.06 4.11
CA LYS A 50 4.56 0.10 3.01
C LYS A 50 4.49 0.78 1.64
N LEU A 51 3.53 1.67 1.41
CA LEU A 51 3.46 2.44 0.17
C LEU A 51 4.77 3.17 -0.14
N ARG A 52 5.35 3.83 0.85
CA ARG A 52 6.66 4.49 0.71
C ARG A 52 7.78 3.50 0.37
N GLY A 53 7.78 2.32 1.00
CA GLY A 53 8.73 1.26 0.67
C GLY A 53 8.59 0.75 -0.77
N LEU A 54 7.35 0.58 -1.25
CA LEU A 54 7.06 0.16 -2.62
C LEU A 54 7.54 1.20 -3.64
N VAL A 55 7.20 2.49 -3.44
CA VAL A 55 7.65 3.58 -4.33
C VAL A 55 9.17 3.65 -4.35
N ARG A 56 9.82 3.50 -3.19
CA ARG A 56 11.29 3.48 -3.11
C ARG A 56 11.91 2.33 -3.90
N LEU A 57 11.27 1.15 -3.91
CA LEU A 57 11.77 -0.02 -4.63
C LEU A 57 11.80 0.20 -6.15
N VAL A 58 10.84 0.95 -6.69
CA VAL A 58 10.71 1.19 -8.14
C VAL A 58 11.18 2.56 -8.59
N ARG A 59 11.80 3.33 -7.69
CA ARG A 59 12.16 4.73 -7.91
C ARG A 59 12.96 4.94 -9.20
N SER A 60 13.93 4.08 -9.48
CA SER A 60 14.77 4.19 -10.69
C SER A 60 13.99 4.09 -12.00
N GLY A 61 12.79 3.49 -11.98
CA GLY A 61 11.93 3.37 -13.15
C GLY A 61 10.87 4.47 -13.27
N LEU A 62 10.79 5.42 -12.34
CA LEU A 62 9.75 6.46 -12.32
C LEU A 62 10.18 7.79 -12.99
N GLY A 63 11.45 7.93 -13.38
CA GLY A 63 12.03 9.21 -13.80
C GLY A 63 12.45 10.07 -12.59
N ASP A 64 13.10 11.21 -12.88
CA ASP A 64 13.51 12.20 -11.88
C ASP A 64 12.35 13.09 -11.40
#